data_AF-A0A3M1P3L4-F1
#
_entry.id   AF-A0A3M1P3L4-F1
#
_cell.length_a   1.000
_cell.length_b   1.000
_cell.length_c   1.000
_cell.angle_alpha   90.00
_cell.angle_beta   90.00
_cell.angle_gamma   90.00
#
_symmetry.space_group_name_H-M   'P 1'
#
loop_
_entity.id
_entity.type
_entity.pdbx_description
1 polymer ?
#
loop_
_entity_poly.entity_id
_entity_poly.type
_entity_poly.pdbx_seq_one_letter_code
_entity_poly.pdbx_strand_id
1 'polypeptide(L)'
;LERREKILFAMSPYPVNDGNNERRVDYGIYIMDKDGKNVRLIYNDPEYNEIDPVVVLSRDKLPGGIPQVIPMDPEVAEGISSGMETGMFFDGNVYDRSPSDGQLRPDRNMVNSDGSIGQARYVRVLEAIPLPLNRNQRGAPIGNTNFEKQRLIGYAPVREDGSFSIEVPANRSLHLQVLDENGMMLVNQLTWIQVMPGEKRLCTGCHDSHSRDKIINDLHIQPDFSVMNAASGTAYLSGFQNAVKVMEHPAARSDTMDFFDKLHPNRTNTVQAVFDTRCVSCHGATAPAGGLRLQNLPEDLFDNDAVTSVYDILTQDDGYTTAQGEQRDYAVRSGARHSPLIWVMFNHQLNDPDNSDFRPLSYDHSIMWQKDGNNHIDPFIPENRDLLTLIEWVDMGLQYSNSTLE
;
A
#
# COMPACT_ATOMS: atom_id res chain seq x y z
N LEU A 1 54.41 6.73 17.59
CA LEU A 1 53.31 6.29 18.48
C LEU A 1 52.10 6.05 17.61
N GLU A 2 51.74 4.79 17.35
CA GLU A 2 50.49 4.47 16.65
C GLU A 2 49.32 5.07 17.43
N ARG A 3 48.52 5.91 16.77
CA ARG A 3 47.25 6.39 17.35
C ARG A 3 46.37 5.17 17.58
N ARG A 4 46.25 4.71 18.83
CA ARG A 4 45.24 3.72 19.19
C ARG A 4 43.88 4.39 19.09
N GLU A 5 43.10 3.99 18.10
CA GLU A 5 41.72 4.44 17.94
C GLU A 5 40.90 3.98 19.16
N LYS A 6 40.19 4.94 19.78
CA LYS A 6 39.36 4.72 20.96
C LYS A 6 37.90 4.97 20.63
N ILE A 7 37.01 4.25 21.31
CA ILE A 7 35.56 4.43 21.22
C ILE A 7 35.08 4.97 22.56
N LEU A 8 34.36 6.08 22.55
CA LEU A 8 33.63 6.63 23.69
C LEU A 8 32.17 6.20 23.57
N PHE A 9 31.59 5.63 24.63
CA PHE A 9 30.24 5.04 24.60
C PHE A 9 29.59 5.09 25.98
N ALA A 10 28.27 5.01 26.02
CA ALA A 10 27.50 4.87 27.26
C ALA A 10 27.25 3.38 27.55
N MET A 11 27.41 2.96 28.81
CA MET A 11 27.19 1.58 29.24
C MET A 11 26.73 1.53 30.70
N SER A 12 25.86 0.59 31.04
CA SER A 12 25.65 0.20 32.44
C SER A 12 26.51 -1.02 32.77
N PRO A 13 27.28 -1.01 33.88
CA PRO A 13 28.06 -2.18 34.32
C PRO A 13 27.18 -3.32 34.85
N TYR A 14 25.87 -3.06 35.02
CA TYR A 14 24.88 -4.05 35.43
C TYR A 14 23.90 -4.33 34.30
N PRO A 15 23.32 -5.55 34.23
CA PRO A 15 22.29 -5.86 33.24
C PRO A 15 21.06 -4.98 33.45
N VAL A 16 20.55 -4.41 32.36
CA VAL A 16 19.37 -3.52 32.36
C VAL A 16 18.06 -4.30 32.59
N ASN A 17 18.09 -5.63 32.44
CA ASN A 17 16.94 -6.54 32.58
C ASN A 17 17.36 -7.84 33.30
N ASP A 18 17.85 -7.75 34.54
CA ASP A 18 18.15 -8.95 35.35
C ASP A 18 16.90 -9.57 36.02
N GLY A 19 15.70 -9.08 35.68
CA GLY A 19 14.44 -9.57 36.23
C GLY A 19 14.13 -9.06 37.64
N ASN A 20 15.05 -8.37 38.30
CA ASN A 20 14.85 -7.73 39.59
C ASN A 20 14.67 -6.21 39.41
N ASN A 21 13.42 -5.75 39.51
CA ASN A 21 13.02 -4.34 39.47
C ASN A 21 13.61 -3.44 40.60
N GLU A 22 14.61 -3.91 41.34
CA GLU A 22 15.13 -3.24 42.54
C GLU A 22 16.38 -2.37 42.27
N ARG A 23 17.10 -2.58 41.16
CA ARG A 23 18.28 -1.77 40.84
C ARG A 23 17.96 -0.73 39.80
N ARG A 24 18.09 0.54 40.19
CA ARG A 24 18.07 1.67 39.26
C ARG A 24 19.15 1.44 38.21
N VAL A 25 18.75 1.43 36.94
CA VAL A 25 19.68 1.38 35.81
C VAL A 25 20.54 2.64 35.85
N ASP A 26 21.85 2.46 35.92
CA ASP A 26 22.87 3.50 36.07
C ASP A 26 23.88 3.37 34.91
N TYR A 27 23.79 4.30 33.96
CA TYR A 27 24.64 4.41 32.78
C TYR A 27 25.74 5.43 33.02
N GLY A 28 26.98 5.02 32.77
CA GLY A 28 28.13 5.91 32.75
C GLY A 28 28.75 6.01 31.36
N ILE A 29 29.62 6.99 31.18
CA ILE A 29 30.46 7.14 29.99
C ILE A 29 31.74 6.34 30.16
N TYR A 30 32.04 5.47 29.20
CA TYR A 30 33.22 4.64 29.15
C TYR A 30 34.02 4.88 27.88
N ILE A 31 35.31 4.60 27.95
CA ILE A 31 36.22 4.54 26.81
C ILE A 31 36.78 3.13 26.64
N MET A 32 36.91 2.66 25.41
CA MET A 32 37.56 1.37 25.09
C MET A 32 38.47 1.49 23.88
N ASP A 33 39.37 0.53 23.69
CA ASP A 33 40.06 0.33 22.42
C ASP A 33 39.08 -0.17 21.35
N LYS A 34 39.37 0.11 20.06
CA LYS A 34 38.52 -0.32 18.93
C LYS A 34 38.33 -1.83 18.83
N ASP A 35 39.22 -2.63 19.42
CA ASP A 35 39.09 -4.09 19.51
C ASP A 35 38.21 -4.55 20.69
N GLY A 36 37.55 -3.61 21.38
CA GLY A 36 36.65 -3.87 22.51
C GLY A 36 37.36 -4.07 23.85
N LYS A 37 38.69 -3.93 23.90
CA LYS A 37 39.47 -4.13 25.15
C LYS A 37 39.67 -2.84 25.92
N ASN A 38 40.22 -2.99 27.13
CA ASN A 38 40.64 -1.89 28.00
C ASN A 38 39.51 -0.87 28.25
N VAL A 39 38.31 -1.37 28.54
CA VAL A 39 37.16 -0.58 28.97
C VAL A 39 37.51 0.15 30.25
N ARG A 40 37.28 1.47 30.28
CA ARG A 40 37.54 2.33 31.43
C ARG A 40 36.40 3.33 31.60
N LEU A 41 35.97 3.51 32.84
CA LEU A 41 35.01 4.55 33.20
C LEU A 41 35.66 5.93 33.03
N ILE A 42 34.96 6.84 32.37
CA ILE A 42 35.31 8.26 32.22
C ILE A 42 34.54 9.10 33.22
N TYR A 43 33.23 8.91 33.29
CA TYR A 43 32.33 9.66 34.16
C TYR A 43 31.08 8.85 34.45
N ASN A 44 30.63 8.85 35.70
CA ASN A 44 29.34 8.31 36.13
C ASN A 44 28.79 9.18 37.25
N ASP A 45 27.61 9.74 37.08
CA ASP A 45 26.86 10.35 38.18
C ASP A 45 25.76 9.39 38.64
N PRO A 46 25.81 8.84 39.87
CA PRO A 46 24.80 7.88 40.33
C PRO A 46 23.38 8.46 40.41
N GLU A 47 23.22 9.79 40.33
CA GLU A 47 21.91 10.43 40.28
C GLU A 47 21.31 10.48 38.86
N TYR A 48 22.13 10.36 37.81
CA TYR A 48 21.73 10.52 36.42
C TYR A 48 22.14 9.31 35.56
N ASN A 49 21.65 9.28 34.32
CA ASN A 49 22.13 8.34 33.32
C ASN A 49 22.89 9.14 32.27
N GLU A 50 24.18 8.86 32.11
CA GLU A 50 24.95 9.46 31.03
C GLU A 50 24.80 8.67 29.73
N ILE A 51 24.21 9.33 28.74
CA ILE A 51 23.92 8.79 27.41
C ILE A 51 24.50 9.70 26.32
N ASP A 52 24.63 9.16 25.11
CA ASP A 52 25.06 9.87 23.89
C ASP A 52 26.32 10.76 24.05
N PRO A 53 27.45 10.21 24.49
CA PRO A 53 28.65 11.00 24.67
C PRO A 53 29.17 11.55 23.33
N VAL A 54 29.26 12.87 23.21
CA VAL A 54 29.82 13.55 22.03
C VAL A 54 31.20 14.11 22.36
N VAL A 55 32.23 13.59 21.71
CA VAL A 55 33.59 14.11 21.87
C VAL A 55 33.73 15.46 21.15
N VAL A 56 34.21 16.47 21.86
CA VAL A 56 34.62 17.77 21.29
C VAL A 56 36.06 17.67 20.81
N LEU A 57 36.25 17.47 19.51
CA LEU A 57 37.56 17.49 18.85
C LEU A 57 37.47 18.22 17.50
N SER A 58 38.59 18.76 17.03
CA SER A 58 38.70 19.16 15.62
C SER A 58 38.49 17.93 14.74
N ARG A 59 37.52 17.99 13.82
CA ARG A 59 37.27 16.93 12.83
C ARG A 59 37.78 17.41 11.49
N ASP A 60 38.95 16.91 11.07
CA ASP A 60 39.55 17.28 9.78
C ASP A 60 38.69 16.83 8.60
N LYS A 61 37.80 15.85 8.82
CA LYS A 61 36.77 15.37 7.88
C LYS A 61 35.52 15.00 8.66
N LEU A 62 34.35 15.47 8.22
CA LEU A 62 33.08 14.89 8.65
C LEU A 62 33.00 13.44 8.13
N PRO A 63 32.47 12.47 8.90
CA PRO A 63 32.17 11.15 8.38
C PRO A 63 31.26 11.29 7.14
N GLY A 64 31.75 10.87 5.96
CA GLY A 64 31.07 11.09 4.67
C GLY A 64 31.57 12.29 3.83
N GLY A 65 32.52 13.08 4.33
CA GLY A 65 33.04 14.27 3.66
C GLY A 65 32.32 15.57 4.04
N ILE A 66 32.77 16.70 3.51
CA ILE A 66 32.10 17.99 3.70
C ILE A 66 30.75 17.91 2.98
N PRO A 67 29.60 18.18 3.65
CA PRO A 67 28.29 18.23 3.02
C PRO A 67 28.36 19.07 1.75
N GLN A 68 28.17 18.42 0.61
CA GLN A 68 28.04 19.11 -0.66
C GLN A 68 26.63 19.67 -0.72
N VAL A 69 26.50 20.98 -0.84
CA VAL A 69 25.22 21.58 -1.21
C VAL A 69 25.03 21.29 -2.69
N ILE A 70 24.21 20.28 -3.00
CA ILE A 70 23.83 19.95 -4.37
C ILE A 70 22.72 20.93 -4.76
N PRO A 71 22.84 21.65 -5.89
CA PRO A 71 21.74 22.46 -6.41
C PRO A 71 20.47 21.62 -6.55
N MET A 72 19.31 22.23 -6.26
CA MET A 72 18.04 21.59 -6.54
C MET A 72 17.94 21.27 -8.04
N ASP A 73 17.32 20.15 -8.38
CA ASP A 73 17.02 19.81 -9.76
C ASP A 73 16.25 20.97 -10.44
N PRO A 74 16.64 21.41 -11.65
CA PRO A 74 15.99 22.53 -12.32
C PRO A 74 14.50 22.34 -12.57
N GLU A 75 14.02 21.13 -12.86
CA GLU A 75 12.59 20.86 -13.07
C GLU A 75 11.82 21.00 -11.75
N VAL A 76 12.43 20.55 -10.64
CA VAL A 76 11.86 20.74 -9.30
C VAL A 76 11.87 22.22 -8.89
N ALA A 77 12.95 22.94 -9.18
CA ALA A 77 13.03 24.38 -8.90
C ALA A 77 11.99 25.18 -9.69
N GLU A 78 11.84 24.87 -10.98
CA GLU A 78 10.80 25.45 -11.84
C GLU A 78 9.40 25.10 -11.34
N GLY A 79 9.15 23.82 -11.03
CA GLY A 79 7.88 23.32 -10.52
C GLY A 79 7.44 23.99 -9.23
N ILE A 80 8.36 24.14 -8.27
CA ILE A 80 8.11 24.90 -7.03
C ILE A 80 7.83 26.38 -7.35
N SER A 81 8.65 27.02 -8.17
CA SER A 81 8.51 28.45 -8.48
C SER A 81 7.22 28.79 -9.25
N SER A 82 6.73 27.83 -10.05
CA SER A 82 5.51 27.96 -10.87
C SER A 82 4.26 27.49 -10.13
N GLY A 83 4.38 26.99 -8.90
CA GLY A 83 3.25 26.50 -8.12
C GLY A 83 2.63 25.21 -8.65
N MET A 84 3.43 24.33 -9.28
CA MET A 84 2.95 23.00 -9.67
C MET A 84 2.49 22.21 -8.45
N GLU A 85 1.40 21.46 -8.59
CA GLU A 85 0.82 20.64 -7.52
C GLU A 85 1.10 19.15 -7.69
N THR A 86 1.76 18.80 -8.79
CA THR A 86 1.97 17.42 -9.24
C THR A 86 3.43 17.15 -9.59
N GLY A 87 3.76 15.87 -9.59
CA GLY A 87 5.00 15.32 -10.12
C GLY A 87 4.69 14.03 -10.89
N MET A 88 5.71 13.40 -11.46
CA MET A 88 5.55 12.26 -12.36
C MET A 88 6.30 11.03 -11.85
N PHE A 89 5.63 9.87 -11.90
CA PHE A 89 6.29 8.56 -11.87
C PHE A 89 6.23 7.91 -13.23
N PHE A 90 7.31 7.25 -13.60
CA PHE A 90 7.40 6.41 -14.78
C PHE A 90 7.95 5.02 -14.39
N ASP A 91 7.35 3.96 -14.94
CA ASP A 91 7.90 2.60 -14.87
C ASP A 91 8.09 2.02 -16.27
N GLY A 92 9.26 1.43 -16.49
CA GLY A 92 9.67 0.89 -17.79
C GLY A 92 8.95 -0.39 -18.18
N ASN A 93 8.69 -1.28 -17.22
CA ASN A 93 8.01 -2.54 -17.46
C ASN A 93 7.54 -3.20 -16.16
N VAL A 94 6.23 -3.26 -15.93
CA VAL A 94 5.66 -3.86 -14.72
C VAL A 94 5.93 -5.37 -14.57
N TYR A 95 6.29 -6.05 -15.66
CA TYR A 95 6.63 -7.47 -15.69
C TYR A 95 8.11 -7.73 -15.35
N ASP A 96 8.96 -6.71 -15.35
CA ASP A 96 10.36 -6.82 -14.96
C ASP A 96 10.46 -6.65 -13.43
N ARG A 97 10.58 -7.78 -12.73
CA ARG A 97 10.53 -7.86 -11.27
C ARG A 97 11.64 -8.72 -10.70
N SER A 98 12.03 -8.46 -9.45
CA SER A 98 12.94 -9.35 -8.71
C SER A 98 12.38 -10.78 -8.59
N PRO A 99 13.22 -11.82 -8.75
CA PRO A 99 12.79 -13.21 -8.67
C PRO A 99 12.36 -13.66 -7.26
N SER A 100 12.52 -12.84 -6.22
CA SER A 100 12.26 -13.22 -4.82
C SER A 100 11.55 -12.15 -3.99
N ASP A 101 10.67 -11.36 -4.61
CA ASP A 101 9.87 -10.33 -3.90
C ASP A 101 8.65 -10.89 -3.15
N GLY A 102 8.35 -12.18 -3.32
CA GLY A 102 7.26 -12.86 -2.61
C GLY A 102 5.85 -12.52 -3.12
N GLN A 103 5.74 -11.80 -4.24
CA GLN A 103 4.45 -11.41 -4.83
C GLN A 103 4.17 -12.19 -6.11
N LEU A 104 2.92 -12.10 -6.57
CA LEU A 104 2.50 -12.67 -7.84
C LEU A 104 3.34 -12.09 -8.99
N ARG A 105 3.65 -12.92 -10.00
CA ARG A 105 4.14 -12.46 -11.29
C ARG A 105 3.00 -12.37 -12.28
N PRO A 106 2.63 -11.16 -12.75
CA PRO A 106 1.66 -11.01 -13.82
C PRO A 106 2.09 -11.81 -15.05
N ASP A 107 1.16 -12.52 -15.69
CA ASP A 107 1.44 -13.25 -16.93
C ASP A 107 1.48 -12.28 -18.13
N ARG A 108 2.68 -12.14 -18.72
CA ARG A 108 2.91 -11.28 -19.90
C ARG A 108 2.17 -11.78 -21.15
N ASN A 109 1.76 -13.04 -21.19
CA ASN A 109 1.13 -13.66 -22.35
C ASN A 109 -0.38 -13.90 -22.17
N MET A 110 -0.95 -13.53 -21.02
CA MET A 110 -2.39 -13.65 -20.79
C MET A 110 -3.16 -12.81 -21.81
N VAL A 111 -4.22 -13.39 -22.39
CA VAL A 111 -5.13 -12.66 -23.28
C VAL A 111 -6.34 -12.25 -22.47
N ASN A 112 -6.59 -10.95 -22.39
CA ASN A 112 -7.74 -10.37 -21.68
C ASN A 112 -9.03 -10.52 -22.51
N SER A 113 -10.16 -10.20 -21.88
CA SER A 113 -11.49 -10.26 -22.50
C SER A 113 -11.64 -9.38 -23.74
N ASP A 114 -10.90 -8.26 -23.81
CA ASP A 114 -10.85 -7.36 -24.97
C ASP A 114 -9.86 -7.80 -26.07
N GLY A 115 -9.17 -8.93 -25.89
CA GLY A 115 -8.19 -9.48 -26.82
C GLY A 115 -6.77 -8.89 -26.68
N SER A 116 -6.56 -7.94 -25.78
CA SER A 116 -5.23 -7.41 -25.49
C SER A 116 -4.34 -8.43 -24.76
N ILE A 117 -3.03 -8.29 -24.91
CA ILE A 117 -2.04 -9.20 -24.32
C ILE A 117 -1.41 -8.55 -23.08
N GLY A 118 -1.28 -9.36 -22.02
CA GLY A 118 -0.67 -9.01 -20.75
C GLY A 118 -1.70 -8.86 -19.64
N GLN A 119 -1.51 -9.59 -18.53
CA GLN A 119 -2.42 -9.58 -17.39
C GLN A 119 -2.50 -8.21 -16.70
N ALA A 120 -1.43 -7.41 -16.70
CA ALA A 120 -1.42 -6.08 -16.10
C ALA A 120 -2.06 -5.06 -17.05
N ARG A 121 -3.06 -4.35 -16.55
CA ARG A 121 -3.92 -3.44 -17.34
C ARG A 121 -3.96 -2.03 -16.80
N TYR A 122 -3.89 -1.88 -15.48
CA TYR A 122 -3.95 -0.58 -14.84
C TYR A 122 -2.93 -0.48 -13.71
N VAL A 123 -2.61 0.75 -13.33
CA VAL A 123 -1.97 1.08 -12.07
C VAL A 123 -2.97 1.90 -11.23
N ARG A 124 -3.14 1.52 -9.97
CA ARG A 124 -3.88 2.29 -8.96
C ARG A 124 -2.88 3.03 -8.09
N VAL A 125 -3.17 4.30 -7.83
CA VAL A 125 -2.42 5.14 -6.89
C VAL A 125 -3.24 5.28 -5.61
N LEU A 126 -2.57 5.03 -4.48
CA LEU A 126 -3.11 5.14 -3.15
C LEU A 126 -2.22 6.09 -2.32
N GLU A 127 -2.80 6.83 -1.39
CA GLU A 127 -2.08 7.72 -0.48
C GLU A 127 -2.25 7.27 0.97
N ALA A 128 -1.16 7.31 1.74
CA ALA A 128 -1.19 7.09 3.18
C ALA A 128 -1.93 8.23 3.89
N ILE A 129 -2.87 7.88 4.76
CA ILE A 129 -3.51 8.85 5.65
C ILE A 129 -2.83 8.78 7.01
N PRO A 130 -2.26 9.89 7.52
CA PRO A 130 -1.62 9.88 8.82
C PRO A 130 -2.65 9.65 9.92
N LEU A 131 -2.25 8.90 10.96
CA LEU A 131 -3.04 8.80 12.17
C LEU A 131 -3.20 10.17 12.85
N PRO A 132 -4.35 10.46 13.47
CA PRO A 132 -4.60 11.73 14.13
C PRO A 132 -3.54 12.00 15.20
N LEU A 133 -3.16 13.27 15.38
CA LEU A 133 -2.12 13.63 16.35
C LEU A 133 -2.54 13.36 17.80
N ASN A 134 -3.85 13.34 18.06
CA ASN A 134 -4.45 13.06 19.36
C ASN A 134 -4.14 11.62 19.82
N ARG A 135 -3.40 11.48 20.93
CA ARG A 135 -3.00 10.18 21.49
C ARG A 135 -4.20 9.25 21.79
N ASN A 136 -5.35 9.81 22.16
CA ASN A 136 -6.55 9.03 22.48
C ASN A 136 -7.17 8.38 21.23
N GLN A 137 -6.93 8.94 20.04
CA GLN A 137 -7.43 8.42 18.77
C GLN A 137 -6.38 7.58 18.01
N ARG A 138 -5.09 7.68 18.38
CA ARG A 138 -4.02 6.86 17.77
C ARG A 138 -4.12 5.38 18.11
N GLY A 139 -4.72 5.03 19.25
CA GLY A 139 -4.91 3.65 19.70
C GLY A 139 -6.18 2.98 19.18
N ALA A 140 -7.03 3.70 18.44
CA ALA A 140 -8.23 3.11 17.86
C ALA A 140 -7.84 2.14 16.73
N PRO A 141 -8.38 0.91 16.72
CA PRO A 141 -8.18 -0.01 15.60
C PRO A 141 -8.58 0.63 14.27
N ILE A 142 -7.70 0.56 13.28
CA ILE A 142 -8.01 0.98 11.90
C ILE A 142 -8.97 -0.04 11.26
N GLY A 143 -8.78 -1.30 11.62
CA GLY A 143 -9.52 -2.48 11.18
C GLY A 143 -8.89 -3.74 11.76
N ASN A 144 -9.29 -4.90 11.24
CA ASN A 144 -8.86 -6.24 11.63
C ASN A 144 -7.53 -6.67 11.00
N THR A 145 -6.87 -5.77 10.26
CA THR A 145 -5.60 -6.02 9.58
C THR A 145 -4.51 -5.06 10.07
N ASN A 146 -3.26 -5.31 9.67
CA ASN A 146 -2.11 -4.45 9.98
C ASN A 146 -1.87 -3.37 8.90
N PHE A 147 -2.79 -3.17 7.97
CA PHE A 147 -2.64 -2.13 6.95
C PHE A 147 -2.94 -0.74 7.53
N GLU A 148 -2.17 0.26 7.12
CA GLU A 148 -2.39 1.64 7.55
C GLU A 148 -3.66 2.24 6.94
N LYS A 149 -4.06 3.43 7.39
CA LYS A 149 -5.13 4.19 6.74
C LYS A 149 -4.66 4.65 5.36
N GLN A 150 -5.53 4.49 4.37
CA GLN A 150 -5.23 4.81 2.97
C GLN A 150 -6.42 5.51 2.31
N ARG A 151 -6.15 6.33 1.29
CA ARG A 151 -7.17 6.80 0.35
C ARG A 151 -6.77 6.49 -1.08
N LEU A 152 -7.79 6.24 -1.89
CA LEU A 152 -7.61 6.10 -3.31
C LEU A 152 -7.43 7.47 -3.96
N ILE A 153 -6.42 7.56 -4.82
CA ILE A 153 -6.06 8.77 -5.56
C ILE A 153 -6.60 8.64 -6.98
N GLY A 154 -6.24 7.57 -7.68
CA GLY A 154 -6.78 7.36 -9.02
C GLY A 154 -6.12 6.21 -9.75
N TYR A 155 -6.29 6.22 -11.07
CA TYR A 155 -5.90 5.12 -11.94
C TYR A 155 -5.25 5.63 -13.22
N ALA A 156 -4.42 4.80 -13.83
CA ALA A 156 -3.94 5.00 -15.19
C ALA A 156 -3.75 3.64 -15.89
N PRO A 157 -3.80 3.61 -17.23
CA PRO A 157 -3.55 2.39 -17.98
C PRO A 157 -2.07 1.99 -17.93
N VAL A 158 -1.82 0.69 -17.93
CA VAL A 158 -0.55 0.08 -18.31
C VAL A 158 -0.58 -0.11 -19.83
N ARG A 159 0.49 0.27 -20.53
CA ARG A 159 0.60 0.15 -21.98
C ARG A 159 0.88 -1.29 -22.39
N GLU A 160 0.70 -1.60 -23.68
CA GLU A 160 0.95 -2.94 -24.24
C GLU A 160 2.39 -3.44 -24.01
N ASP A 161 3.37 -2.53 -23.92
CA ASP A 161 4.77 -2.87 -23.63
C ASP A 161 5.05 -3.12 -22.13
N GLY A 162 4.05 -2.94 -21.27
CA GLY A 162 4.14 -3.07 -19.83
C GLY A 162 4.57 -1.79 -19.11
N SER A 163 4.79 -0.69 -19.82
CA SER A 163 5.17 0.60 -19.20
C SER A 163 3.97 1.40 -18.71
N PHE A 164 4.19 2.29 -17.75
CA PHE A 164 3.23 3.35 -17.41
C PHE A 164 3.93 4.69 -17.16
N SER A 165 3.20 5.78 -17.36
CA SER A 165 3.65 7.15 -17.04
C SER A 165 2.48 7.89 -16.42
N ILE A 166 2.64 8.32 -15.17
CA ILE A 166 1.56 8.87 -14.36
C ILE A 166 1.96 10.19 -13.73
N GLU A 167 1.04 11.15 -13.77
CA GLU A 167 1.12 12.40 -13.03
C GLU A 167 0.28 12.24 -11.76
N VAL A 168 0.90 12.53 -10.62
CA VAL A 168 0.36 12.29 -9.28
C VAL A 168 0.51 13.53 -8.40
N PRO A 169 -0.27 13.66 -7.31
CA PRO A 169 -0.10 14.74 -6.36
C PRO A 169 1.33 14.79 -5.77
N ALA A 170 1.98 15.95 -5.84
CA ALA A 170 3.30 16.16 -5.27
C ALA A 170 3.23 16.31 -3.74
N ASN A 171 4.34 16.03 -3.06
CA ASN A 171 4.47 16.10 -1.60
C ASN A 171 3.38 15.29 -0.85
N ARG A 172 3.04 14.13 -1.42
CA ARG A 172 2.14 13.13 -0.82
C ARG A 172 2.88 11.80 -0.65
N SER A 173 2.50 11.06 0.38
CA SER A 173 3.01 9.72 0.65
C SER A 173 2.16 8.73 -0.14
N LEU A 174 2.67 8.27 -1.28
CA LEU A 174 1.94 7.47 -2.27
C LEU A 174 2.48 6.04 -2.34
N HIS A 175 1.65 5.10 -2.75
CA HIS A 175 2.12 3.80 -3.24
C HIS A 175 1.25 3.31 -4.40
N LEU A 176 1.74 2.31 -5.11
CA LEU A 176 1.19 1.85 -6.38
C LEU A 176 0.76 0.38 -6.30
N GLN A 177 -0.36 0.07 -6.93
CA GLN A 177 -0.82 -1.30 -7.17
C GLN A 177 -0.93 -1.55 -8.68
N VAL A 178 -0.38 -2.66 -9.17
CA VAL A 178 -0.60 -3.10 -10.55
C VAL A 178 -1.85 -3.97 -10.56
N LEU A 179 -2.77 -3.71 -11.49
CA LEU A 179 -4.10 -4.32 -11.54
C LEU A 179 -4.32 -5.11 -12.83
N ASP A 180 -5.22 -6.10 -12.78
CA ASP A 180 -5.72 -6.80 -13.96
C ASP A 180 -6.91 -6.10 -14.63
N GLU A 181 -7.48 -6.74 -15.66
CA GLU A 181 -8.67 -6.24 -16.38
C GLU A 181 -9.89 -6.04 -15.49
N ASN A 182 -9.99 -6.80 -14.39
CA ASN A 182 -11.08 -6.69 -13.42
C ASN A 182 -10.77 -5.63 -12.33
N GLY A 183 -9.75 -4.80 -12.52
CA GLY A 183 -9.36 -3.76 -11.56
C GLY A 183 -8.85 -4.31 -10.23
N MET A 184 -8.43 -5.59 -10.18
CA MET A 184 -7.99 -6.26 -8.97
C MET A 184 -6.47 -6.28 -8.88
N MET A 185 -5.96 -6.10 -7.66
CA MET A 185 -4.53 -6.07 -7.39
C MET A 185 -3.85 -7.38 -7.77
N LEU A 186 -2.89 -7.28 -8.70
CA LEU A 186 -1.89 -8.30 -8.99
C LEU A 186 -0.69 -8.18 -8.06
N VAL A 187 -0.26 -6.93 -7.84
CA VAL A 187 0.96 -6.60 -7.09
C VAL A 187 0.70 -5.37 -6.24
N ASN A 188 1.21 -5.40 -5.01
CA ASN A 188 1.22 -4.27 -4.09
C ASN A 188 2.64 -3.73 -3.86
N GLN A 189 2.89 -2.45 -4.14
CA GLN A 189 4.12 -1.81 -3.67
C GLN A 189 4.00 -1.50 -2.17
N LEU A 190 4.78 -2.16 -1.33
CA LEU A 190 4.72 -2.03 0.14
C LEU A 190 5.61 -0.91 0.71
N THR A 191 5.97 0.06 -0.12
CA THR A 191 6.82 1.20 0.26
C THR A 191 6.16 2.50 -0.15
N TRP A 192 6.09 3.43 0.79
CA TRP A 192 5.67 4.80 0.54
C TRP A 192 6.72 5.57 -0.25
N ILE A 193 6.32 6.06 -1.43
CA ILE A 193 7.11 6.89 -2.34
C ILE A 193 6.49 8.28 -2.44
N GLN A 194 7.26 9.23 -2.94
CA GLN A 194 6.81 10.59 -3.17
C GLN A 194 7.57 11.21 -4.34
N VAL A 195 6.97 12.28 -4.88
CA VAL A 195 7.58 13.19 -5.85
C VAL A 195 7.39 14.63 -5.38
N MET A 196 8.37 15.47 -5.65
CA MET A 196 8.31 16.92 -5.48
C MET A 196 7.55 17.56 -6.65
N PRO A 197 7.08 18.81 -6.51
CA PRO A 197 6.47 19.55 -7.60
C PRO A 197 7.39 19.61 -8.83
N GLY A 198 6.89 19.17 -9.99
CA GLY A 198 7.64 19.10 -11.24
C GLY A 198 8.68 17.98 -11.32
N GLU A 199 8.90 17.20 -10.25
CA GLU A 199 9.86 16.09 -10.26
C GLU A 199 9.41 14.99 -11.23
N LYS A 200 10.36 14.45 -11.99
CA LYS A 200 10.16 13.24 -12.81
C LYS A 200 11.00 12.11 -12.25
N ARG A 201 10.33 11.09 -11.70
CA ARG A 201 10.98 9.92 -11.14
C ARG A 201 10.75 8.69 -12.01
N LEU A 202 11.82 7.94 -12.25
CA LEU A 202 11.83 6.79 -13.16
C LEU A 202 12.22 5.50 -12.44
N CYS A 203 11.54 4.41 -12.79
CA CYS A 203 11.85 3.03 -12.43
C CYS A 203 12.00 2.21 -13.72
N THR A 204 12.94 1.27 -13.79
CA THR A 204 13.07 0.37 -14.96
C THR A 204 12.18 -0.87 -14.88
N GLY A 205 11.62 -1.14 -13.70
CA GLY A 205 10.70 -2.25 -13.45
C GLY A 205 10.19 -2.24 -12.01
N CYS A 206 9.13 -3.00 -11.76
CA CYS A 206 8.41 -3.01 -10.49
C CYS A 206 9.15 -3.90 -9.45
N HIS A 207 9.96 -3.27 -8.58
CA HIS A 207 10.74 -3.94 -7.54
C HIS A 207 11.84 -4.88 -8.12
N ASP A 208 12.51 -4.42 -9.18
CA ASP A 208 13.67 -5.09 -9.80
C ASP A 208 14.98 -4.79 -9.04
N SER A 209 16.08 -5.43 -9.43
CA SER A 209 17.40 -5.20 -8.86
C SER A 209 17.90 -3.78 -9.11
N HIS A 210 18.27 -3.07 -8.03
CA HIS A 210 18.95 -1.77 -8.08
C HIS A 210 20.25 -1.75 -8.91
N SER A 211 20.79 -2.92 -9.30
CA SER A 211 21.91 -2.97 -10.24
C SER A 211 21.53 -2.52 -11.66
N ARG A 212 20.25 -2.65 -12.05
CA ARG A 212 19.71 -2.12 -13.32
C ARG A 212 19.44 -0.61 -13.24
N ASP A 213 19.14 -0.11 -12.04
CA ASP A 213 18.99 1.32 -11.76
C ASP A 213 20.30 2.10 -11.84
N LYS A 214 21.45 1.43 -12.04
CA LYS A 214 22.73 2.13 -12.23
C LYS A 214 22.73 3.06 -13.45
N ILE A 215 21.83 2.82 -14.40
CA ILE A 215 21.56 3.65 -15.58
C ILE A 215 20.81 4.96 -15.19
N ILE A 216 20.13 4.97 -14.04
CA ILE A 216 19.30 6.06 -13.48
C ILE A 216 20.11 6.91 -12.47
N ASN A 217 21.44 6.72 -12.36
CA ASN A 217 22.25 7.38 -11.32
C ASN A 217 22.41 8.91 -11.49
N ASP A 218 22.05 9.45 -12.65
CA ASP A 218 22.09 10.90 -12.87
C ASP A 218 20.68 11.45 -12.72
N LEU A 219 20.50 12.29 -11.68
CA LEU A 219 19.29 13.07 -11.36
C LEU A 219 18.74 13.91 -12.53
N HIS A 220 19.40 13.92 -13.68
CA HIS A 220 18.97 14.58 -14.91
C HIS A 220 18.46 13.54 -15.92
N ILE A 221 17.28 12.98 -15.69
CA ILE A 221 16.68 12.05 -16.64
C ILE A 221 16.01 12.86 -17.75
N GLN A 222 16.81 13.37 -18.68
CA GLN A 222 16.36 13.30 -20.07
C GLN A 222 16.26 11.82 -20.43
N PRO A 223 15.20 11.35 -21.11
CA PRO A 223 15.08 9.96 -21.52
C PRO A 223 16.23 9.61 -22.48
N ASP A 224 17.36 9.20 -21.92
CA ASP A 224 18.51 8.70 -22.64
C ASP A 224 18.17 7.30 -23.20
N PHE A 225 18.67 7.01 -24.41
CA PHE A 225 18.54 5.73 -25.13
C PHE A 225 18.82 4.48 -24.27
N SER A 226 19.60 4.59 -23.20
CA SER A 226 19.92 3.52 -22.26
C SER A 226 18.71 3.07 -21.41
N VAL A 227 17.81 3.98 -21.02
CA VAL A 227 16.53 3.63 -20.39
C VAL A 227 15.58 3.02 -21.44
N MET A 228 15.59 3.54 -22.67
CA MET A 228 14.79 3.05 -23.79
C MET A 228 15.07 1.58 -24.14
N ASN A 229 16.34 1.15 -24.05
CA ASN A 229 16.74 -0.23 -24.34
C ASN A 229 16.30 -1.23 -23.27
N ALA A 230 16.07 -0.80 -22.02
CA ALA A 230 15.57 -1.67 -20.97
C ALA A 230 14.05 -1.87 -21.05
N ALA A 231 13.29 -0.83 -21.42
CA ALA A 231 11.83 -0.89 -21.52
C ALA A 231 11.30 -1.69 -22.73
N SER A 232 12.15 -2.03 -23.70
CA SER A 232 11.80 -2.87 -24.87
C SER A 232 10.59 -2.37 -25.69
N GLY A 233 10.36 -1.06 -25.81
CA GLY A 233 9.21 -0.51 -26.53
C GLY A 233 9.39 0.94 -27.03
N THR A 234 8.72 1.29 -28.14
CA THR A 234 8.76 2.63 -28.77
C THR A 234 7.64 3.57 -28.29
N ALA A 235 6.61 3.06 -27.60
CA ALA A 235 5.53 3.85 -26.98
C ALA A 235 6.01 4.68 -25.76
N TYR A 236 7.21 4.38 -25.29
CA TYR A 236 7.91 5.02 -24.18
C TYR A 236 8.04 6.55 -24.32
N LEU A 237 8.54 7.06 -25.46
CA LEU A 237 8.90 8.47 -25.59
C LEU A 237 7.68 9.39 -25.55
N SER A 238 6.58 9.00 -26.20
CA SER A 238 5.33 9.77 -26.16
C SER A 238 4.67 9.70 -24.78
N GLY A 239 4.75 8.56 -24.09
CA GLY A 239 4.22 8.36 -22.75
C GLY A 239 4.97 9.10 -21.65
N PHE A 240 6.31 9.15 -21.73
CA PHE A 240 7.14 9.93 -20.81
C PHE A 240 6.87 11.44 -20.93
N GLN A 241 6.55 11.92 -22.13
CA GLN A 241 6.19 13.33 -22.36
C GLN A 241 4.74 13.65 -22.02
N ASN A 242 3.85 12.64 -21.98
CA ASN A 242 2.41 12.80 -21.75
C ASN A 242 1.95 11.83 -20.65
N ALA A 243 2.36 12.12 -19.42
CA ALA A 243 1.91 11.35 -18.26
C ALA A 243 0.39 11.46 -18.06
N VAL A 244 -0.24 10.37 -17.66
CA VAL A 244 -1.68 10.33 -17.38
C VAL A 244 -1.91 10.87 -15.98
N LYS A 245 -2.72 11.93 -15.85
CA LYS A 245 -3.16 12.44 -14.56
C LYS A 245 -4.12 11.47 -13.91
N VAL A 246 -3.67 10.79 -12.85
CA VAL A 246 -4.45 9.71 -12.23
C VAL A 246 -5.76 10.21 -11.63
N MET A 247 -5.78 11.48 -11.19
CA MET A 247 -6.96 12.14 -10.60
C MET A 247 -8.07 12.41 -11.61
N GLU A 248 -7.76 12.44 -12.91
CA GLU A 248 -8.73 12.69 -13.97
C GLU A 248 -9.43 11.41 -14.43
N HIS A 249 -9.02 10.24 -13.91
CA HIS A 249 -9.72 8.99 -14.18
C HIS A 249 -11.16 9.04 -13.65
N PRO A 250 -12.19 8.59 -14.39
CA PRO A 250 -13.59 8.65 -13.95
C PRO A 250 -13.87 7.95 -12.60
N ALA A 251 -13.09 6.92 -12.27
CA ALA A 251 -13.17 6.20 -11.01
C ALA A 251 -12.25 6.75 -9.90
N ALA A 252 -11.52 7.85 -10.14
CA ALA A 252 -10.73 8.52 -9.11
C ALA A 252 -11.62 8.95 -7.93
N ARG A 253 -11.02 9.05 -6.74
CA ARG A 253 -11.69 9.46 -5.50
C ARG A 253 -10.94 10.64 -4.90
N SER A 254 -11.68 11.60 -4.36
CA SER A 254 -11.13 12.69 -3.56
C SER A 254 -11.34 12.46 -2.05
N ASP A 255 -12.19 11.51 -1.70
CA ASP A 255 -12.62 11.16 -0.35
C ASP A 255 -11.99 9.86 0.16
N THR A 256 -12.16 9.60 1.45
CA THR A 256 -11.82 8.30 2.03
C THR A 256 -12.96 7.30 1.82
N MET A 257 -12.62 6.02 1.85
CA MET A 257 -13.60 4.94 1.87
C MET A 257 -13.51 4.22 3.21
N ASP A 258 -14.60 4.24 3.95
CA ASP A 258 -14.73 3.53 5.22
C ASP A 258 -15.63 2.31 5.04
N PHE A 259 -15.47 1.30 5.90
CA PHE A 259 -16.42 0.20 5.95
C PHE A 259 -17.80 0.70 6.39
N PHE A 260 -17.83 1.44 7.51
CA PHE A 260 -19.03 2.09 8.04
C PHE A 260 -18.63 3.35 8.82
N ASP A 261 -19.42 4.41 8.72
CA ASP A 261 -19.22 5.65 9.47
C ASP A 261 -20.32 5.82 10.54
N LYS A 262 -19.98 5.47 11.78
CA LYS A 262 -20.92 5.57 12.92
C LYS A 262 -21.36 7.01 13.20
N LEU A 263 -20.54 8.01 12.87
CA LEU A 263 -20.86 9.43 13.12
C LEU A 263 -21.73 10.01 12.01
N HIS A 264 -21.59 9.49 10.79
CA HIS A 264 -22.37 9.90 9.62
C HIS A 264 -23.10 8.70 9.01
N PRO A 265 -24.14 8.14 9.66
CA PRO A 265 -24.80 6.91 9.21
C PRO A 265 -25.51 7.05 7.85
N ASN A 266 -25.75 8.28 7.37
CA ASN A 266 -26.31 8.55 6.04
C ASN A 266 -25.25 8.63 4.94
N ARG A 267 -23.98 8.40 5.26
CA ARG A 267 -22.86 8.45 4.32
C ARG A 267 -22.93 7.27 3.36
N THR A 268 -23.12 7.57 2.07
CA THR A 268 -23.39 6.57 1.03
C THR A 268 -22.13 6.00 0.36
N ASN A 269 -20.97 6.62 0.54
CA ASN A 269 -19.67 6.15 0.04
C ASN A 269 -18.96 5.23 1.06
N THR A 270 -19.68 4.24 1.59
CA THR A 270 -19.15 3.22 2.52
C THR A 270 -19.41 1.82 1.99
N VAL A 271 -18.62 0.85 2.44
CA VAL A 271 -18.82 -0.57 2.07
C VAL A 271 -20.18 -1.07 2.56
N GLN A 272 -20.58 -0.69 3.77
CA GLN A 272 -21.90 -1.04 4.30
C GLN A 272 -23.04 -0.47 3.44
N ALA A 273 -22.92 0.76 2.95
CA ALA A 273 -23.95 1.35 2.07
C ALA A 273 -24.12 0.57 0.75
N VAL A 274 -23.04 -0.04 0.24
CA VAL A 274 -23.12 -0.97 -0.90
C VAL A 274 -23.96 -2.20 -0.53
N PHE A 275 -23.69 -2.83 0.62
CA PHE A 275 -24.48 -3.97 1.08
C PHE A 275 -25.94 -3.62 1.33
N ASP A 276 -26.21 -2.49 1.96
CA ASP A 276 -27.58 -2.01 2.22
C ASP A 276 -28.37 -1.83 0.92
N THR A 277 -27.71 -1.32 -0.12
CA THR A 277 -28.34 -1.06 -1.43
C THR A 277 -28.50 -2.33 -2.27
N ARG A 278 -27.49 -3.20 -2.29
CA ARG A 278 -27.39 -4.30 -3.26
C ARG A 278 -27.68 -5.68 -2.68
N CYS A 279 -27.50 -5.91 -1.38
CA CYS A 279 -27.41 -7.25 -0.80
C CYS A 279 -28.45 -7.52 0.30
N VAL A 280 -28.79 -6.50 1.11
CA VAL A 280 -29.64 -6.67 2.31
C VAL A 280 -31.06 -7.18 2.00
N SER A 281 -31.56 -7.01 0.78
CA SER A 281 -32.86 -7.57 0.37
C SER A 281 -32.95 -9.11 0.52
N CYS A 282 -31.83 -9.82 0.34
CA CYS A 282 -31.71 -11.27 0.53
C CYS A 282 -30.87 -11.64 1.77
N HIS A 283 -29.93 -10.77 2.16
CA HIS A 283 -28.99 -10.97 3.27
C HIS A 283 -29.33 -10.11 4.51
N GLY A 284 -30.61 -9.82 4.71
CA GLY A 284 -31.10 -9.01 5.83
C GLY A 284 -31.11 -9.75 7.17
N ALA A 285 -31.59 -9.08 8.22
CA ALA A 285 -31.60 -9.62 9.58
C ALA A 285 -32.52 -10.83 9.79
N THR A 286 -33.57 -10.98 8.97
CA THR A 286 -34.53 -12.09 9.11
C THR A 286 -34.28 -13.15 8.05
N ALA A 287 -33.91 -14.36 8.49
CA ALA A 287 -33.66 -15.54 7.64
C ALA A 287 -32.72 -15.24 6.44
N PRO A 288 -31.49 -14.74 6.69
CA PRO A 288 -30.56 -14.39 5.63
C PRO A 288 -30.26 -15.56 4.70
N ALA A 289 -30.23 -15.30 3.39
CA ALA A 289 -29.82 -16.27 2.38
C ALA A 289 -28.41 -16.81 2.70
N GLY A 290 -28.26 -18.13 2.63
CA GLY A 290 -26.99 -18.79 2.96
C GLY A 290 -26.52 -18.61 4.40
N GLY A 291 -27.37 -18.11 5.31
CA GLY A 291 -27.00 -17.80 6.69
C GLY A 291 -26.14 -16.55 6.86
N LEU A 292 -25.85 -15.81 5.78
CA LEU A 292 -24.98 -14.63 5.80
C LEU A 292 -25.80 -13.35 5.97
N ARG A 293 -25.71 -12.71 7.14
CA ARG A 293 -26.33 -11.42 7.43
C ARG A 293 -25.37 -10.29 7.06
N LEU A 294 -25.82 -9.37 6.20
CA LEU A 294 -25.06 -8.19 5.75
C LEU A 294 -25.70 -6.87 6.17
N GLN A 295 -26.81 -6.89 6.90
CA GLN A 295 -27.46 -5.71 7.44
C GLN A 295 -26.88 -5.35 8.80
N ASN A 296 -26.41 -4.11 8.99
CA ASN A 296 -26.11 -3.59 10.32
C ASN A 296 -27.39 -3.39 11.14
N LEU A 297 -27.35 -3.86 12.39
CA LEU A 297 -28.37 -3.67 13.41
C LEU A 297 -27.87 -2.73 14.51
N PRO A 298 -28.77 -2.04 15.23
CA PRO A 298 -28.37 -1.14 16.32
C PRO A 298 -27.41 -1.80 17.32
N GLU A 299 -27.69 -3.04 17.72
CA GLU A 299 -26.86 -3.85 18.62
C GLU A 299 -25.41 -4.06 18.13
N ASP A 300 -25.18 -4.09 16.81
CA ASP A 300 -23.84 -4.24 16.23
C ASP A 300 -22.97 -2.98 16.43
N LEU A 301 -23.59 -1.86 16.82
CA LEU A 301 -22.92 -0.57 16.92
C LEU A 301 -22.44 -0.23 18.33
N PHE A 302 -22.83 -1.00 19.36
CA PHE A 302 -22.71 -0.59 20.77
C PHE A 302 -21.51 -1.11 21.55
N ASP A 303 -20.81 -2.18 21.14
CA ASP A 303 -19.67 -2.71 21.92
C ASP A 303 -18.46 -3.08 21.07
N ASN A 304 -17.27 -2.90 21.68
CA ASN A 304 -15.98 -3.36 21.15
C ASN A 304 -15.76 -4.87 21.31
N ASP A 305 -16.77 -5.62 21.79
CA ASP A 305 -16.70 -7.06 22.05
C ASP A 305 -17.61 -7.86 21.11
N ALA A 306 -17.08 -8.16 19.92
CA ALA A 306 -16.75 -9.52 19.46
C ALA A 306 -17.86 -10.55 19.15
N VAL A 307 -19.11 -10.19 18.86
CA VAL A 307 -20.05 -11.18 18.28
C VAL A 307 -20.93 -10.63 17.15
N THR A 308 -20.33 -10.28 16.02
CA THR A 308 -20.98 -10.09 14.69
C THR A 308 -21.33 -8.67 14.26
N SER A 309 -20.33 -7.79 14.14
CA SER A 309 -20.46 -6.72 13.13
C SER A 309 -20.37 -7.35 11.73
N VAL A 310 -21.05 -6.78 10.72
CA VAL A 310 -20.92 -7.26 9.31
C VAL A 310 -19.44 -7.27 8.88
N TYR A 311 -18.64 -6.34 9.42
CA TYR A 311 -17.21 -6.29 9.20
C TYR A 311 -16.48 -7.54 9.72
N ASP A 312 -16.74 -7.95 10.96
CA ASP A 312 -16.10 -9.14 11.54
C ASP A 312 -16.55 -10.40 10.82
N ILE A 313 -17.84 -10.56 10.50
CA ILE A 313 -18.35 -11.71 9.72
C ILE A 313 -17.61 -11.87 8.39
N LEU A 314 -17.23 -10.76 7.75
CA LEU A 314 -16.57 -10.78 6.46
C LEU A 314 -15.06 -10.96 6.55
N THR A 315 -14.44 -10.51 7.64
CA THR A 315 -12.97 -10.39 7.77
C THR A 315 -12.36 -11.30 8.82
N GLN A 316 -13.20 -11.97 9.61
CA GLN A 316 -12.88 -12.90 10.67
C GLN A 316 -13.94 -14.02 10.65
N ASP A 317 -13.72 -15.10 11.40
CA ASP A 317 -14.64 -16.22 11.63
C ASP A 317 -14.72 -17.33 10.57
N ASP A 318 -13.91 -17.29 9.51
CA ASP A 318 -13.85 -18.35 8.50
C ASP A 318 -15.23 -18.73 7.89
N GLY A 319 -16.13 -17.75 7.71
CA GLY A 319 -17.53 -17.99 7.36
C GLY A 319 -17.80 -18.58 5.96
N TYR A 320 -16.83 -18.57 5.06
CA TYR A 320 -16.95 -19.16 3.72
C TYR A 320 -16.42 -20.60 3.69
N THR A 321 -17.26 -21.53 3.23
CA THR A 321 -16.84 -22.91 2.94
C THR A 321 -16.54 -23.09 1.45
N THR A 322 -15.31 -23.48 1.10
CA THR A 322 -14.86 -23.76 -0.28
C THR A 322 -15.52 -25.02 -0.87
N ALA A 323 -15.34 -25.26 -2.16
CA ALA A 323 -15.82 -26.49 -2.81
C ALA A 323 -15.19 -27.77 -2.23
N GLN A 324 -14.00 -27.65 -1.64
CA GLN A 324 -13.23 -28.69 -0.97
C GLN A 324 -13.64 -28.88 0.49
N GLY A 325 -14.50 -28.00 1.03
CA GLY A 325 -14.92 -28.02 2.42
C GLY A 325 -13.97 -27.30 3.39
N GLU A 326 -13.01 -26.54 2.89
CA GLU A 326 -12.15 -25.70 3.73
C GLU A 326 -12.92 -24.45 4.18
N GLN A 327 -12.67 -23.99 5.40
CA GLN A 327 -13.23 -22.75 5.93
C GLN A 327 -12.26 -21.59 5.69
N ARG A 328 -12.78 -20.43 5.29
CA ARG A 328 -12.02 -19.21 4.96
C ARG A 328 -12.84 -17.97 5.27
N ASP A 329 -12.17 -16.86 5.58
CA ASP A 329 -12.84 -15.56 5.62
C ASP A 329 -13.42 -15.20 4.24
N TYR A 330 -14.52 -14.44 4.23
CA TYR A 330 -15.11 -13.97 2.97
C TYR A 330 -14.22 -12.95 2.25
N ALA A 331 -13.51 -12.11 3.00
CA ALA A 331 -12.61 -11.10 2.49
C ALA A 331 -11.23 -11.27 3.13
N VAL A 332 -10.19 -11.46 2.30
CA VAL A 332 -8.84 -11.81 2.77
C VAL A 332 -7.82 -10.73 2.45
N ARG A 333 -6.82 -10.61 3.34
CA ARG A 333 -5.70 -9.64 3.26
C ARG A 333 -4.79 -9.79 2.04
N SER A 334 -4.91 -10.87 1.27
CA SER A 334 -4.13 -11.08 0.03
C SER A 334 -4.72 -10.38 -1.19
N GLY A 335 -5.92 -9.76 -1.07
CA GLY A 335 -6.52 -8.94 -2.11
C GLY A 335 -7.84 -9.49 -2.65
N ALA A 336 -8.52 -8.66 -3.45
CA ALA A 336 -9.85 -8.91 -4.00
C ALA A 336 -9.91 -10.22 -4.77
N ARG A 337 -8.91 -10.48 -5.61
CA ARG A 337 -8.85 -11.69 -6.43
C ARG A 337 -8.75 -12.99 -5.64
N HIS A 338 -8.31 -12.93 -4.38
CA HIS A 338 -8.20 -14.09 -3.48
C HIS A 338 -9.41 -14.22 -2.53
N SER A 339 -10.36 -13.28 -2.60
CA SER A 339 -11.44 -13.17 -1.62
C SER A 339 -12.72 -13.84 -2.12
N PRO A 340 -13.27 -14.84 -1.40
CA PRO A 340 -14.53 -15.48 -1.75
C PRO A 340 -15.70 -14.52 -1.96
N LEU A 341 -15.76 -13.41 -1.22
CA LEU A 341 -16.75 -12.35 -1.40
C LEU A 341 -16.76 -11.84 -2.85
N ILE A 342 -15.58 -11.62 -3.43
CA ILE A 342 -15.43 -11.14 -4.80
C ILE A 342 -15.65 -12.28 -5.79
N TRP A 343 -15.22 -13.50 -5.49
CA TRP A 343 -15.51 -14.66 -6.35
C TRP A 343 -17.01 -14.86 -6.54
N VAL A 344 -17.81 -14.65 -5.50
CA VAL A 344 -19.28 -14.70 -5.58
C VAL A 344 -19.80 -13.67 -6.56
N MET A 345 -19.29 -12.43 -6.54
CA MET A 345 -19.71 -11.36 -7.45
C MET A 345 -19.42 -11.67 -8.92
N PHE A 346 -18.36 -12.44 -9.19
CA PHE A 346 -17.99 -12.87 -10.53
C PHE A 346 -18.47 -14.30 -10.86
N ASN A 347 -19.09 -14.99 -9.90
CA ASN A 347 -19.52 -16.38 -9.97
C ASN A 347 -18.42 -17.39 -10.37
N HIS A 348 -17.16 -17.10 -10.02
CA HIS A 348 -16.00 -17.99 -10.17
C HIS A 348 -14.81 -17.47 -9.37
N GLN A 349 -13.82 -18.33 -9.13
CA GLN A 349 -12.53 -18.00 -8.52
C GLN A 349 -11.66 -17.17 -9.47
N LEU A 350 -11.04 -16.12 -8.94
CA LEU A 350 -10.32 -15.10 -9.75
C LEU A 350 -8.78 -15.18 -9.63
N ASN A 351 -8.28 -15.99 -8.70
CA ASN A 351 -6.85 -16.20 -8.50
C ASN A 351 -6.34 -17.56 -8.99
N ASP A 352 -7.24 -18.45 -9.40
CA ASP A 352 -6.90 -19.80 -9.86
C ASP A 352 -7.80 -20.15 -11.06
N PRO A 353 -7.22 -20.33 -12.27
CA PRO A 353 -8.00 -20.69 -13.46
C PRO A 353 -8.67 -22.06 -13.37
N ASP A 354 -8.19 -22.96 -12.51
CA ASP A 354 -8.82 -24.27 -12.30
C ASP A 354 -10.11 -24.18 -11.47
N ASN A 355 -10.39 -23.00 -10.91
CA ASN A 355 -11.61 -22.69 -10.16
C ASN A 355 -11.86 -23.72 -9.05
N SER A 356 -10.78 -24.14 -8.39
CA SER A 356 -10.81 -25.23 -7.44
C SER A 356 -11.63 -24.85 -6.21
N ASP A 357 -11.36 -23.71 -5.58
CA ASP A 357 -11.94 -23.35 -4.28
C ASP A 357 -13.36 -22.77 -4.35
N PHE A 358 -13.79 -22.27 -5.51
CA PHE A 358 -15.11 -21.64 -5.62
C PHE A 358 -16.23 -22.68 -5.50
N ARG A 359 -17.04 -22.54 -4.44
CA ARG A 359 -18.25 -23.32 -4.25
C ARG A 359 -19.41 -22.73 -5.07
N PRO A 360 -20.01 -23.48 -6.02
CA PRO A 360 -21.18 -23.03 -6.76
C PRO A 360 -22.35 -22.70 -5.83
N LEU A 361 -23.04 -21.59 -6.12
CA LEU A 361 -24.16 -21.09 -5.33
C LEU A 361 -25.50 -21.27 -6.06
N SER A 362 -26.59 -21.24 -5.29
CA SER A 362 -27.95 -21.34 -5.84
C SER A 362 -28.41 -20.10 -6.60
N TYR A 363 -27.69 -18.99 -6.48
CA TYR A 363 -27.95 -17.72 -7.18
C TYR A 363 -26.65 -17.20 -7.81
N ASP A 364 -26.71 -16.88 -9.10
CA ASP A 364 -25.61 -16.26 -9.83
C ASP A 364 -25.61 -14.76 -9.57
N HIS A 365 -24.66 -14.27 -8.77
CA HIS A 365 -24.56 -12.85 -8.44
C HIS A 365 -23.92 -12.03 -9.57
N SER A 366 -23.30 -12.67 -10.56
CA SER A 366 -22.69 -11.96 -11.70
C SER A 366 -23.72 -11.24 -12.56
N ILE A 367 -25.00 -11.61 -12.46
CA ILE A 367 -26.10 -10.97 -13.20
C ILE A 367 -26.48 -9.59 -12.65
N MET A 368 -26.00 -9.25 -11.45
CA MET A 368 -26.23 -7.94 -10.83
C MET A 368 -25.39 -6.83 -11.47
N TRP A 369 -24.33 -7.21 -12.19
CA TRP A 369 -23.33 -6.31 -12.73
C TRP A 369 -23.47 -6.18 -14.23
N GLN A 370 -23.26 -4.96 -14.73
CA GLN A 370 -23.31 -4.67 -16.14
C GLN A 370 -22.12 -5.34 -16.84
N LYS A 371 -22.40 -6.06 -17.93
CA LYS A 371 -21.40 -6.72 -18.76
C LYS A 371 -21.19 -5.97 -20.06
N ASP A 372 -19.97 -5.99 -20.57
CA ASP A 372 -19.62 -5.43 -21.88
C ASP A 372 -19.99 -6.39 -23.03
N GLY A 373 -19.62 -6.03 -24.27
CA GLY A 373 -19.88 -6.84 -25.45
C GLY A 373 -19.15 -8.19 -25.48
N ASN A 374 -18.13 -8.36 -24.63
CA ASN A 374 -17.35 -9.59 -24.48
C ASN A 374 -17.82 -10.41 -23.27
N ASN A 375 -18.95 -10.05 -22.66
CA ASN A 375 -19.49 -10.68 -21.45
C ASN A 375 -18.57 -10.54 -20.22
N HIS A 376 -17.67 -9.56 -20.23
CA HIS A 376 -16.80 -9.20 -19.12
C HIS A 376 -17.46 -8.13 -18.24
N ILE A 377 -17.23 -8.22 -16.92
CA ILE A 377 -17.72 -7.24 -15.95
C ILE A 377 -16.65 -6.18 -15.77
N ASP A 378 -16.76 -5.07 -16.50
CA ASP A 378 -15.87 -3.93 -16.32
C ASP A 378 -16.21 -3.22 -15.00
N PRO A 379 -15.33 -3.19 -13.98
CA PRO A 379 -15.63 -2.51 -12.72
C PRO A 379 -15.56 -0.97 -12.85
N PHE A 380 -14.92 -0.43 -13.89
CA PHE A 380 -14.68 1.00 -14.04
C PHE A 380 -15.84 1.78 -14.65
N ILE A 381 -16.85 1.10 -15.22
CA ILE A 381 -18.06 1.77 -15.70
C ILE A 381 -18.93 2.27 -14.52
N PRO A 382 -19.64 3.39 -14.68
CA PRO A 382 -20.46 3.96 -13.59
C PRO A 382 -21.47 2.99 -12.98
N GLU A 383 -22.04 2.09 -13.78
CA GLU A 383 -23.05 1.12 -13.36
C GLU A 383 -22.50 0.09 -12.36
N ASN A 384 -21.20 -0.19 -12.41
CA ASN A 384 -20.50 -1.16 -11.58
C ASN A 384 -19.69 -0.52 -10.44
N ARG A 385 -19.92 0.77 -10.14
CA ARG A 385 -19.15 1.50 -9.13
C ARG A 385 -19.22 0.87 -7.73
N ASP A 386 -20.35 0.24 -7.40
CA ASP A 386 -20.54 -0.48 -6.14
C ASP A 386 -19.64 -1.73 -6.06
N LEU A 387 -19.49 -2.47 -7.17
CA LEU A 387 -18.56 -3.60 -7.25
C LEU A 387 -17.12 -3.14 -7.10
N LEU A 388 -16.74 -2.07 -7.80
CA LEU A 388 -15.40 -1.49 -7.69
C LEU A 388 -15.10 -1.01 -6.26
N THR A 389 -16.10 -0.50 -5.54
CA THR A 389 -15.96 -0.12 -4.12
C THR A 389 -15.58 -1.34 -3.26
N LEU A 390 -16.21 -2.50 -3.49
CA LEU A 390 -15.86 -3.73 -2.77
C LEU A 390 -14.44 -4.20 -3.12
N ILE A 391 -14.06 -4.19 -4.40
CA ILE A 391 -12.72 -4.56 -4.86
C ILE A 391 -11.65 -3.65 -4.24
N GLU A 392 -11.86 -2.33 -4.32
CA GLU A 392 -10.97 -1.32 -3.75
C GLU A 392 -10.79 -1.54 -2.24
N TRP A 393 -11.88 -1.81 -1.50
CA TRP A 393 -11.81 -2.00 -0.05
C TRP A 393 -10.98 -3.20 0.35
N VAL A 394 -11.12 -4.32 -0.36
CA VAL A 394 -10.32 -5.51 -0.10
C VAL A 394 -8.85 -5.27 -0.46
N ASP A 395 -8.58 -4.71 -1.64
CA ASP A 395 -7.20 -4.46 -2.11
C ASP A 395 -6.45 -3.40 -1.30
N MET A 396 -7.16 -2.43 -0.69
CA MET A 396 -6.57 -1.46 0.22
C MET A 396 -6.18 -2.07 1.58
N GLY A 397 -6.68 -3.26 1.90
CA GLY A 397 -6.31 -3.97 3.13
C GLY A 397 -7.43 -4.06 4.17
N LEU A 398 -8.70 -3.97 3.75
CA LEU A 398 -9.86 -4.23 4.59
C LEU A 398 -10.00 -3.29 5.79
N GLN A 399 -9.66 -2.01 5.67
CA GLN A 399 -9.82 -1.08 6.78
C GLN A 399 -11.29 -0.94 7.18
N TYR A 400 -11.54 -0.79 8.49
CA TYR A 400 -12.86 -0.37 8.98
C TYR A 400 -13.04 1.15 8.81
N SER A 401 -12.01 1.93 9.13
CA SER A 401 -12.02 3.39 9.01
C SER A 401 -10.69 3.93 8.47
N ASN A 402 -10.76 4.54 7.29
CA ASN A 402 -9.71 5.35 6.67
C ASN A 402 -9.86 6.84 6.98
N SER A 403 -11.06 7.32 7.32
CA SER A 403 -11.30 8.71 7.74
C SER A 403 -10.51 9.09 9.00
N THR A 404 -10.08 10.35 9.07
CA THR A 404 -9.66 10.94 10.35
C THR A 404 -10.90 11.57 10.97
N LEU A 405 -11.16 11.25 12.24
CA LEU A 405 -12.23 11.86 13.01
C LEU A 405 -11.84 13.32 13.26
N GLU A 406 -12.34 14.24 12.43
CA GLU A 406 -12.28 15.68 12.71
C GLU A 406 -13.37 16.11 13.69
#